data_AF-A0A1V4JKC1-F1
#
_entry.id   AF-A0A1V4JKC1-F1
#
_cell.length_a   1.000
_cell.length_b   1.000
_cell.length_c   1.000
_cell.angle_alpha   90.00
_cell.angle_beta   90.00
_cell.angle_gamma   90.00
#
_symmetry.space_group_name_H-M   'P 1'
#
loop_
_entity.id
_entity.type
_entity.pdbx_description
1 polymer ?
#
loop_
_entity_poly.entity_id
_entity_poly.type
_entity_poly.pdbx_seq_one_letter_code
_entity_poly.pdbx_strand_id
1 'polypeptide(L)'
;MRHLWTEKLLKEVTLKETKKKIDAFLHEIKNLLSAIPEAPETELTNQAWLPKGGKVLFSMKERFYFLPLAKLKVMGSYLLGTCIKLEINMDVAVTMPQVSHRLTESQNVRDRK
;
A
#
# COMPACT_ATOMS: atom_id res chain seq x y z
N MET A 1 -28.52 -17.90 -26.49
CA MET A 1 -27.39 -18.82 -26.17
C MET A 1 -26.19 -18.15 -25.49
N ARG A 2 -25.79 -16.91 -25.81
CA ARG A 2 -24.56 -16.29 -25.25
C ARG A 2 -24.60 -16.04 -23.73
N HIS A 3 -25.76 -15.67 -23.18
CA HIS A 3 -25.90 -15.36 -21.74
C HIS A 3 -25.64 -16.55 -20.81
N LEU A 4 -25.98 -17.77 -21.23
CA LEU A 4 -25.84 -18.97 -20.41
C LEU A 4 -24.36 -19.33 -20.12
N TRP A 5 -23.49 -19.10 -21.11
CA TRP A 5 -22.05 -19.34 -20.97
C TRP A 5 -21.40 -18.36 -20.00
N THR A 6 -21.79 -17.08 -20.09
CA THR A 6 -21.30 -16.04 -19.18
C THR A 6 -21.72 -16.32 -17.73
N GLU A 7 -22.98 -16.68 -17.49
CA GLU A 7 -23.47 -16.99 -16.15
C GLU A 7 -22.80 -18.23 -15.53
N LYS A 8 -22.57 -19.26 -16.36
CA LYS A 8 -21.89 -20.49 -15.90
C LYS A 8 -20.44 -20.20 -15.51
N LEU A 9 -19.71 -19.44 -16.34
CA LEU A 9 -18.35 -19.01 -16.04
C LEU A 9 -18.30 -18.16 -14.77
N LEU A 10 -19.21 -17.19 -14.61
CA LEU A 10 -19.27 -16.33 -13.42
C LEU A 10 -19.47 -17.15 -12.14
N LYS A 11 -20.34 -18.16 -12.15
CA LYS A 11 -20.53 -19.05 -10.99
C LYS A 11 -19.26 -19.80 -10.59
N GLU A 12 -18.45 -20.21 -11.57
CA GLU A 12 -17.21 -20.96 -11.34
C GLU A 12 -16.08 -20.07 -10.81
N VAL A 13 -15.99 -18.82 -11.28
CA VAL A 13 -14.93 -17.88 -10.91
C VAL A 13 -15.26 -16.98 -9.71
N THR A 14 -16.49 -17.06 -9.17
CA THR A 14 -16.92 -16.20 -8.05
C THR A 14 -16.20 -16.55 -6.74
N LEU A 15 -15.80 -15.51 -6.00
CA LEU A 15 -15.07 -15.61 -4.75
C LEU A 15 -16.00 -15.62 -3.51
N LYS A 16 -16.55 -16.77 -3.10
CA LYS A 16 -17.53 -16.82 -1.99
C LYS A 16 -16.93 -17.06 -0.59
N GLU A 17 -16.01 -18.01 -0.44
CA GLU A 17 -15.56 -18.48 0.89
C GLU A 17 -14.29 -17.81 1.39
N THR A 18 -13.42 -17.34 0.49
CA THR A 18 -12.12 -16.74 0.84
C THR A 18 -12.22 -15.29 1.31
N LYS A 19 -13.34 -14.60 1.09
CA LYS A 19 -13.51 -13.19 1.45
C LYS A 19 -13.25 -12.94 2.93
N LYS A 20 -13.83 -13.75 3.83
CA LYS A 20 -13.63 -13.61 5.28
C LYS A 20 -12.17 -13.77 5.72
N LYS A 21 -11.45 -14.70 5.09
CA LYS A 21 -10.01 -14.91 5.37
C LYS A 21 -9.19 -13.72 4.93
N ILE A 22 -9.54 -13.15 3.77
CA ILE A 22 -8.91 -11.93 3.25
C ILE A 22 -9.21 -10.74 4.16
N ASP A 23 -10.46 -10.56 4.61
CA ASP A 23 -10.83 -9.51 5.55
C ASP A 23 -10.04 -9.61 6.87
N ALA A 24 -9.89 -10.82 7.41
CA ALA A 24 -9.09 -11.06 8.61
C ALA A 24 -7.61 -10.73 8.40
N PHE A 25 -7.04 -11.13 7.27
CA PHE A 25 -5.65 -10.80 6.90
C PHE A 25 -5.44 -9.29 6.72
N LEU A 26 -6.38 -8.60 6.08
CA LEU A 26 -6.35 -7.14 5.93
C LEU A 26 -6.41 -6.43 7.28
N HIS A 27 -7.19 -6.96 8.22
CA HIS A 27 -7.25 -6.44 9.58
C HIS A 27 -5.91 -6.61 10.31
N GLU A 28 -5.24 -7.76 10.14
CA GLU A 28 -3.92 -8.00 10.71
C GLU A 28 -2.86 -7.05 10.14
N ILE A 29 -2.82 -6.89 8.81
CA ILE A 29 -1.93 -5.90 8.16
C ILE A 29 -2.20 -4.50 8.71
N LYS A 30 -3.47 -4.11 8.84
CA LYS A 30 -3.83 -2.80 9.37
C LYS A 30 -3.31 -2.61 10.79
N ASN A 31 -3.42 -3.63 11.64
CA ASN A 31 -2.92 -3.58 13.01
C ASN A 31 -1.39 -3.46 13.04
N LEU A 32 -0.67 -4.26 12.25
CA LEU A 32 0.78 -4.21 12.15
C LEU A 32 1.27 -2.84 11.68
N LEU A 33 0.66 -2.31 10.61
CA LEU A 33 1.00 -1.00 10.08
C LEU A 33 0.66 0.15 11.04
N SER A 34 -0.40 0.02 11.84
CA SER A 34 -0.76 1.01 12.85
C SER A 34 0.16 1.00 14.08
N ALA A 35 0.87 -0.11 14.32
CA ALA A 35 1.80 -0.24 15.42
C ALA A 35 3.21 0.28 15.10
N ILE A 36 3.45 0.76 13.87
CA ILE A 36 4.74 1.32 13.48
C ILE A 36 4.98 2.60 14.30
N PRO A 37 6.07 2.65 15.10
CA PRO A 37 6.34 3.79 15.95
C PRO A 37 6.85 4.99 15.15
N GLU A 38 6.74 6.17 15.75
CA GLU A 38 7.46 7.34 15.30
C GLU A 38 8.97 7.13 15.47
N ALA A 39 9.76 7.51 14.46
CA ALA A 39 11.21 7.42 14.51
C ALA A 39 11.84 8.81 14.37
N PRO A 40 12.99 9.05 15.02
CA PRO A 40 13.65 10.34 14.99
C PRO A 40 14.14 10.71 13.59
N GLU A 41 14.39 12.00 13.40
CA GLU A 41 14.95 12.53 12.16
C GLU A 41 16.29 11.86 11.82
N THR A 42 16.40 11.34 10.60
CA THR A 42 17.58 10.64 10.10
C THR A 42 17.93 11.09 8.68
N GLU A 43 19.22 11.01 8.34
CA GLU A 43 19.72 11.36 7.01
C GLU A 43 19.58 10.17 6.06
N LEU A 44 19.03 10.39 4.85
CA LEU A 44 18.80 9.31 3.88
C LEU A 44 20.09 8.69 3.33
N THR A 45 21.19 9.44 3.41
CA THR A 45 22.55 8.99 3.08
C THR A 45 23.08 7.97 4.10
N ASN A 46 22.63 8.04 5.34
CA ASN A 46 23.05 7.13 6.39
C ASN A 46 22.07 5.95 6.45
N GLN A 47 22.40 4.82 5.82
CA GLN A 47 21.53 3.64 5.79
C GLN A 47 21.65 2.74 7.05
N ALA A 48 22.34 3.19 8.11
CA ALA A 48 22.50 2.40 9.33
C ALA A 48 21.19 2.16 10.10
N TRP A 49 20.13 2.95 9.84
CA TRP A 49 18.79 2.75 10.40
C TRP A 49 18.01 1.62 9.71
N LEU A 50 18.44 1.16 8.53
CA LEU A 50 17.77 0.07 7.84
C LEU A 50 18.12 -1.28 8.47
N PRO A 51 17.14 -2.18 8.62
CA PRO A 51 17.43 -3.56 9.01
C PRO A 51 18.33 -4.23 7.95
N LYS A 52 19.08 -5.26 8.36
CA LYS A 52 19.99 -5.98 7.47
C LYS A 52 19.26 -6.45 6.20
N GLY A 53 19.64 -5.89 5.05
CA GLY A 53 19.06 -6.21 3.74
C GLY A 53 18.09 -5.16 3.17
N GLY A 54 17.73 -4.13 3.94
CA GLY A 54 16.98 -2.98 3.43
C GLY A 54 17.88 -2.05 2.61
N LYS A 55 17.43 -1.61 1.43
CA LYS A 55 18.07 -0.57 0.63
C LYS A 55 17.02 0.41 0.11
N VAL A 56 17.23 1.69 0.35
CA VAL A 56 16.42 2.73 -0.31
C VAL A 56 17.04 3.03 -1.68
N LEU A 57 16.22 3.01 -2.73
CA LEU A 57 16.66 3.18 -4.13
C LEU A 57 16.98 4.64 -4.52
N PHE A 58 16.67 5.60 -3.64
CA PHE A 58 16.90 7.02 -3.86
C PHE A 58 17.71 7.62 -2.72
N SER A 59 18.64 8.51 -3.05
CA SER A 59 19.45 9.24 -2.07
C SER A 59 19.32 10.73 -2.36
N MET A 60 18.78 11.45 -1.38
CA MET A 60 18.68 12.90 -1.36
C MET A 60 19.38 13.38 -0.09
N LYS A 61 19.98 14.58 -0.11
CA LYS A 61 20.64 15.19 1.06
C LYS A 61 19.65 15.72 2.11
N GLU A 62 18.40 15.28 2.03
CA GLU A 62 17.33 15.73 2.88
C GLU A 62 17.17 14.77 4.06
N ARG A 63 16.70 15.32 5.16
CA ARG A 63 16.39 14.58 6.37
C ARG A 63 14.94 14.12 6.32
N PHE A 64 14.67 12.95 6.88
CA PHE A 64 13.33 12.42 6.96
C PHE A 64 13.07 11.89 8.37
N TYR A 65 11.81 11.84 8.74
CA TYR A 65 11.34 11.23 9.99
C TYR A 65 10.21 10.25 9.63
N PHE A 66 10.07 9.17 10.40
CA PHE A 66 8.96 8.25 10.23
C PHE A 66 7.83 8.68 11.16
N LEU A 67 6.66 8.96 10.60
CA LEU A 67 5.46 9.20 11.39
C LEU A 67 4.47 8.05 11.29
N PRO A 68 3.62 7.87 12.31
CA PRO A 68 2.49 6.97 12.25
C PRO A 68 1.58 7.29 11.06
N LEU A 69 1.04 6.24 10.44
CA LEU A 69 0.20 6.38 9.25
C LEU A 69 -1.09 7.15 9.59
N ALA A 70 -1.44 8.15 8.76
CA ALA A 70 -2.67 8.91 8.96
C ALA A 70 -3.93 8.12 8.56
N LYS A 71 -3.81 7.30 7.50
CA LYS A 71 -4.94 6.49 7.02
C LYS A 71 -4.46 5.28 6.20
N LEU A 72 -5.17 4.17 6.34
CA LEU A 72 -5.02 2.98 5.50
C LEU A 72 -6.34 2.69 4.78
N LYS A 73 -6.30 2.46 3.47
CA LYS A 73 -7.50 2.19 2.66
C LYS A 73 -7.26 1.10 1.62
N VAL A 74 -8.14 0.11 1.58
CA VAL A 74 -8.12 -0.96 0.55
C VAL A 74 -8.74 -0.42 -0.72
N MET A 75 -8.07 -0.63 -1.86
CA MET A 75 -8.45 -0.16 -3.19
C MET A 75 -8.58 -1.32 -4.17
N GLY A 76 -9.03 -1.00 -5.39
CA GLY A 76 -9.11 -1.96 -6.49
C GLY A 76 -10.35 -2.85 -6.49
N SER A 77 -10.27 -3.91 -7.29
CA SER A 77 -11.38 -4.84 -7.59
C SER A 77 -11.92 -5.58 -6.36
N TYR A 78 -11.08 -5.75 -5.33
CA TYR A 78 -11.50 -6.37 -4.07
C TYR A 78 -12.57 -5.52 -3.36
N LEU A 79 -12.35 -4.21 -3.27
CA LEU A 79 -13.33 -3.29 -2.69
C LEU A 79 -14.63 -3.27 -3.51
N LEU A 80 -14.53 -3.35 -4.84
CA LEU A 80 -15.66 -3.32 -5.75
C LEU A 80 -16.43 -4.65 -5.81
N GLY A 81 -15.93 -5.71 -5.17
CA GLY A 81 -16.56 -7.04 -5.20
C GLY A 81 -16.49 -7.72 -6.57
N THR A 82 -15.61 -7.27 -7.45
CA THR A 82 -15.43 -7.80 -8.81
C THR A 82 -14.26 -8.78 -8.93
N CYS A 83 -13.63 -9.15 -7.80
CA CYS A 83 -12.56 -10.15 -7.78
C CYS A 83 -13.03 -11.53 -8.22
N ILE A 84 -12.22 -12.16 -9.08
CA ILE A 84 -12.37 -13.53 -9.53
C ILE A 84 -11.31 -14.43 -8.87
N LYS A 85 -11.61 -15.73 -8.74
CA LYS A 85 -10.80 -16.71 -8.02
C LYS A 85 -9.40 -16.99 -8.60
N LEU A 86 -9.15 -16.62 -9.86
CA LEU A 86 -7.93 -17.00 -10.57
C LEU A 86 -6.67 -16.30 -10.02
N GLU A 87 -6.78 -15.03 -9.65
CA GLU A 87 -5.66 -14.26 -9.11
C GLU A 87 -6.20 -13.05 -8.34
N ILE A 88 -5.86 -12.95 -7.07
CA ILE A 88 -6.36 -11.88 -6.19
C ILE A 88 -5.20 -10.94 -5.89
N ASN A 89 -5.21 -9.80 -6.57
CA ASN A 89 -4.32 -8.69 -6.25
C ASN A 89 -5.12 -7.65 -5.45
N MET A 90 -4.51 -7.17 -4.36
CA MET A 90 -5.11 -6.17 -3.49
C MET A 90 -4.18 -4.98 -3.36
N ASP A 91 -4.69 -3.81 -3.74
CA ASP A 91 -3.97 -2.57 -3.58
C ASP A 91 -4.36 -1.96 -2.23
N VAL A 92 -3.36 -1.65 -1.40
CA VAL A 92 -3.57 -0.97 -0.12
C VAL A 92 -2.89 0.39 -0.19
N ALA A 93 -3.71 1.44 -0.16
CA ALA A 93 -3.24 2.80 -0.12
C ALA A 93 -2.96 3.23 1.32
N VAL A 94 -1.73 3.71 1.54
CA VAL A 94 -1.29 4.29 2.80
C VAL A 94 -1.20 5.81 2.62
N THR A 95 -1.91 6.58 3.45
CA THR A 95 -1.83 8.04 3.45
C THR A 95 -0.77 8.48 4.43
N MET A 96 0.25 9.18 3.91
CA MET A 96 1.28 9.81 4.73
C MET A 96 0.63 10.94 5.56
N PRO A 97 0.94 11.06 6.86
CA PRO A 97 0.52 12.20 7.65
C PRO A 97 1.01 13.51 7.05
N GLN A 98 0.13 14.50 7.06
CA GLN A 98 0.49 15.86 6.67
C GLN A 98 1.36 16.43 7.78
N VAL A 99 2.61 16.70 7.46
CA VAL A 99 3.49 17.43 8.35
C VAL A 99 3.65 18.78 7.72
N SER A 100 3.54 19.81 8.53
CA SER A 100 3.76 21.19 8.13
C SER A 100 5.24 21.43 7.83
N HIS A 101 5.79 20.73 6.84
CA HIS A 101 7.10 20.99 6.26
C HIS A 101 6.84 21.57 4.88
N ARG A 102 7.35 22.79 4.69
CA ARG A 102 7.27 23.61 3.50
C ARG A 102 7.65 22.77 2.27
N LEU A 103 6.66 22.38 1.47
CA LEU A 103 6.84 21.70 0.19
C LEU A 103 7.50 22.66 -0.82
N THR A 104 8.82 22.85 -0.71
CA THR A 104 9.66 23.32 -1.80
C THR A 104 10.10 22.12 -2.65
N GLU A 105 9.17 21.27 -3.10
CA GLU A 105 9.55 20.08 -3.89
C GLU A 105 8.59 19.71 -5.03
N SER A 106 7.69 20.60 -5.45
CA SER A 106 6.92 20.39 -6.69
C SER A 106 7.67 20.75 -7.98
N GLN A 107 8.95 21.13 -7.92
CA GLN A 107 9.74 21.56 -9.10
C GLN A 107 10.94 20.66 -9.46
N ASN A 108 11.56 19.91 -8.55
CA ASN A 108 12.86 19.26 -8.85
C ASN A 108 12.82 17.89 -9.54
N VAL A 109 11.67 17.21 -9.63
CA VAL A 109 11.59 15.87 -10.27
C VAL A 109 11.31 15.97 -11.78
N ARG A 110 10.89 17.13 -12.30
CA ARG A 110 10.61 17.31 -13.74
C ARG A 110 11.81 17.75 -14.58
N ASP A 111 12.87 18.28 -13.98
CA ASP A 111 13.98 18.91 -14.73
C ASP A 111 15.20 18.01 -14.94
N ARG A 112 15.05 16.68 -14.84
CA ARG A 112 16.08 15.73 -15.28
C ARG A 112 15.56 14.85 -16.40
N LYS A 113 15.47 15.42 -17.60
CA LYS A 113 15.44 14.67 -18.86
C LYS A 113 16.45 15.28 -19.83
#